data_AF-A0A257W6H1-F1
#
_entry.id   AF-A0A257W6H1-F1
#
_cell.length_a   1.000
_cell.length_b   1.000
_cell.length_c   1.000
_cell.angle_alpha   90.00
_cell.angle_beta   90.00
_cell.angle_gamma   90.00
#
_symmetry.space_group_name_H-M   'P 1'
#
loop_
_entity.id
_entity.type
_entity.pdbx_description
1 polymer ?
#
loop_
_entity_poly.entity_id
_entity_poly.type
_entity_poly.pdbx_seq_one_letter_code
_entity_poly.pdbx_strand_id
1 'polypeptide(L)'
;MISDFVKGKQKFTYPPDIQKGIALHRAIDQFTDQHPATKEAKEVFRPAYRLYSGAFVDVVFDHFLALDKQVFPHDGHLMEFAQQVYDHLEINRLHLPEPFSHFFPYMREQNWLYNYKHPWGIGNSFAGLARRATYIKESNTA
;
A
#
# COMPACT_ATOMS: atom_id res chain seq x y z
N MET A 1 -6.12 3.57 -3.31
CA MET A 1 -4.86 4.35 -3.32
C MET A 1 -4.93 5.65 -2.53
N ILE A 2 -5.89 6.56 -2.76
CA ILE A 2 -5.96 7.83 -1.99
C ILE A 2 -6.85 7.77 -0.73
N SER A 3 -7.57 6.67 -0.51
CA SER A 3 -8.59 6.52 0.55
C SER A 3 -8.06 6.88 1.95
N ASP A 4 -6.83 6.46 2.27
CA ASP A 4 -6.21 6.68 3.59
C ASP A 4 -5.96 8.17 3.90
N PHE A 5 -5.89 8.98 2.85
CA PHE A 5 -5.69 10.43 2.94
C PHE A 5 -7.02 11.20 2.96
N VAL A 6 -8.15 10.53 2.72
CA VAL A 6 -9.48 11.17 2.65
C VAL A 6 -10.27 10.83 3.91
N LYS A 7 -10.51 11.80 4.78
CA LYS A 7 -11.14 11.57 6.10
C LYS A 7 -12.63 11.89 6.10
N GLY A 8 -13.43 11.00 6.69
CA GLY A 8 -14.85 11.24 7.00
C GLY A 8 -15.67 11.70 5.79
N LYS A 9 -16.32 12.87 5.92
CA LYS A 9 -17.19 13.47 4.91
C LYS A 9 -16.45 14.10 3.72
N GLN A 10 -15.12 14.25 3.79
CA GLN A 10 -14.32 14.79 2.67
C GLN A 10 -14.48 13.93 1.40
N LYS A 11 -14.81 12.64 1.52
CA LYS A 11 -15.08 11.80 0.35
C LYS A 11 -16.15 12.39 -0.58
N PHE A 12 -17.12 13.13 -0.05
CA PHE A 12 -18.21 13.70 -0.86
C PHE A 12 -17.78 14.89 -1.73
N THR A 13 -16.55 15.40 -1.56
CA THR A 13 -15.98 16.44 -2.44
C THR A 13 -15.34 15.86 -3.71
N TYR A 14 -15.26 14.54 -3.84
CA TYR A 14 -14.66 13.87 -4.98
C TYR A 14 -15.72 13.51 -6.04
N PRO A 15 -15.33 13.36 -7.32
CA PRO A 15 -16.18 12.80 -8.35
C PRO A 15 -16.78 11.44 -7.95
N PRO A 16 -18.01 11.10 -8.38
CA PRO A 16 -18.71 9.88 -7.95
C PRO A 16 -17.91 8.58 -8.08
N ASP A 17 -17.11 8.42 -9.14
CA ASP A 17 -16.33 7.20 -9.34
C ASP A 17 -15.15 7.09 -8.36
N ILE A 18 -14.54 8.22 -7.98
CA ILE A 18 -13.53 8.23 -6.92
C ILE A 18 -14.18 7.94 -5.56
N GLN A 19 -15.41 8.40 -5.31
CA GLN A 19 -16.15 8.03 -4.09
C GLN A 19 -16.38 6.51 -4.00
N LYS A 20 -16.75 5.88 -5.12
CA LYS A 20 -16.89 4.41 -5.20
C LYS A 20 -15.57 3.72 -4.90
N GLY A 21 -14.46 4.21 -5.48
CA GLY A 21 -13.12 3.69 -5.20
C GLY A 21 -12.72 3.80 -3.72
N ILE A 22 -13.03 4.93 -3.07
CA ILE A 22 -12.80 5.12 -1.63
C ILE A 22 -13.65 4.14 -0.80
N ALA A 23 -14.92 3.96 -1.16
CA ALA A 23 -15.80 3.01 -0.48
C ALA A 23 -15.32 1.56 -0.63
N LEU A 24 -14.90 1.19 -1.84
CA LEU A 24 -14.36 -0.14 -2.14
C LEU A 24 -13.08 -0.42 -1.35
N HIS A 25 -12.12 0.52 -1.35
CA HIS A 25 -10.88 0.41 -0.58
C HIS A 25 -11.18 0.10 0.89
N ARG A 26 -12.06 0.87 1.53
CA ARG A 26 -12.42 0.67 2.94
C ARG A 26 -13.14 -0.66 3.21
N ALA A 27 -13.92 -1.15 2.24
CA ALA A 27 -14.57 -2.44 2.36
C ALA A 27 -13.56 -3.59 2.30
N ILE A 28 -12.55 -3.47 1.42
CA ILE A 28 -11.42 -4.42 1.36
C ILE A 28 -10.65 -4.38 2.68
N ASP A 29 -10.25 -3.21 3.16
CA ASP A 29 -9.53 -3.06 4.44
C ASP A 29 -10.31 -3.67 5.60
N GLN A 30 -11.61 -3.36 5.69
CA GLN A 30 -12.46 -3.92 6.75
C GLN A 30 -12.51 -5.45 6.69
N PHE A 31 -12.62 -6.02 5.49
CA PHE A 31 -12.63 -7.46 5.31
C PHE A 31 -11.29 -8.09 5.70
N THR A 32 -10.17 -7.55 5.20
CA THR A 32 -8.83 -8.09 5.44
C THR A 32 -8.41 -7.91 6.90
N ASP A 33 -8.67 -6.76 7.52
CA ASP A 33 -8.31 -6.51 8.93
C ASP A 33 -9.06 -7.41 9.91
N GLN A 34 -10.28 -7.81 9.58
CA GLN A 34 -11.11 -8.68 10.41
C GLN A 34 -10.82 -10.17 10.18
N HIS A 35 -10.18 -10.51 9.06
CA HIS A 35 -9.90 -11.89 8.67
C HIS A 35 -8.96 -12.59 9.69
N PRO A 36 -9.28 -13.82 10.15
CA PRO A 36 -8.46 -14.53 11.14
C PRO A 36 -6.99 -14.68 10.74
N ALA A 37 -6.71 -15.00 9.46
CA ALA A 37 -5.34 -15.14 8.97
C ALA A 37 -4.53 -13.84 9.07
N THR A 38 -5.16 -12.67 8.84
CA THR A 38 -4.51 -11.37 9.00
C THR A 38 -4.18 -11.09 10.46
N LYS A 39 -5.07 -11.48 11.38
CA LYS A 39 -4.82 -11.35 12.83
C LYS A 39 -3.64 -12.22 13.26
N GLU A 40 -3.56 -13.45 12.77
CA GLU A 40 -2.44 -14.35 13.02
C GLU A 40 -1.12 -13.80 12.44
N ALA A 41 -1.13 -13.31 11.19
CA ALA A 41 0.04 -12.70 10.56
C ALA A 41 0.55 -11.48 11.36
N LYS A 42 -0.35 -10.66 11.91
CA LYS A 42 0.02 -9.50 12.75
C LYS A 42 0.79 -9.92 14.01
N GLU A 43 0.54 -11.10 14.57
CA GLU A 43 1.23 -11.58 15.79
C GLU A 43 2.72 -11.86 15.55
N VAL A 44 3.14 -12.17 14.31
CA VAL A 44 4.56 -12.32 13.95
C VAL A 44 5.32 -11.01 14.18
N PHE A 45 4.71 -9.88 13.80
CA PHE A 45 5.32 -8.55 13.86
C PHE A 45 5.07 -7.83 15.19
N ARG A 46 4.07 -8.27 15.96
CA ARG A 46 3.63 -7.62 17.21
C ARG A 46 4.71 -7.44 18.27
N PRO A 47 5.62 -8.40 18.52
CA PRO A 47 6.69 -8.22 19.50
C PRO A 47 7.63 -7.05 19.18
N ALA A 48 7.93 -6.84 17.90
CA ALA A 48 8.85 -5.80 17.45
C ALA A 48 8.16 -4.45 17.17
N TYR A 49 6.97 -4.49 16.56
CA TYR A 49 6.34 -3.32 15.93
C TYR A 49 5.02 -2.88 16.58
N ARG A 50 4.46 -3.67 17.50
CA ARG A 50 3.26 -3.35 18.30
C ARG A 50 2.10 -2.84 17.44
N LEU A 51 1.73 -1.56 17.57
CA LEU A 51 0.61 -0.94 16.84
C LEU A 51 0.85 -0.86 15.33
N TYR A 52 2.10 -0.93 14.88
CA TYR A 52 2.47 -0.84 13.46
C TYR A 52 2.50 -2.20 12.76
N SER A 53 2.25 -3.30 13.46
CA SER A 53 2.32 -4.66 12.92
C SER A 53 1.44 -4.84 11.68
N GLY A 54 0.26 -4.19 11.65
CA GLY A 54 -0.61 -4.22 10.47
C GLY A 54 0.07 -3.68 9.21
N ALA A 55 0.74 -2.52 9.32
CA ALA A 55 1.41 -1.92 8.16
C ALA A 55 2.59 -2.77 7.65
N PHE A 56 3.24 -3.54 8.53
CA PHE A 56 4.26 -4.52 8.09
C PHE A 56 3.61 -5.70 7.38
N VAL A 57 2.49 -6.22 7.89
CA VAL A 57 1.72 -7.29 7.22
C VAL A 57 1.25 -6.84 5.84
N ASP A 58 0.78 -5.60 5.68
CA ASP A 58 0.34 -5.07 4.39
C ASP A 58 1.47 -5.08 3.34
N VAL A 59 2.68 -4.66 3.73
CA VAL A 59 3.87 -4.71 2.86
C VAL A 59 4.24 -6.16 2.49
N VAL A 60 4.09 -7.11 3.41
CA VAL A 60 4.31 -8.54 3.13
C VAL A 60 3.25 -9.08 2.16
N PHE A 61 1.99 -8.67 2.31
CA PHE A 61 0.94 -9.06 1.39
C PHE A 61 1.17 -8.49 -0.02
N ASP A 62 1.58 -7.23 -0.13
CA ASP A 62 1.98 -6.63 -1.40
C ASP A 62 3.15 -7.41 -2.06
N HIS A 63 4.11 -7.88 -1.26
CA HIS A 63 5.21 -8.73 -1.73
C HIS A 63 4.70 -10.04 -2.35
N PHE A 64 3.86 -10.77 -1.61
CA PHE A 64 3.36 -12.06 -2.09
C PHE A 64 2.42 -11.90 -3.27
N LEU A 65 1.58 -10.85 -3.29
CA LEU A 65 0.72 -10.54 -4.42
C LEU A 65 1.54 -10.23 -5.69
N ALA A 66 2.62 -9.46 -5.56
CA ALA A 66 3.52 -9.16 -6.67
C ALA A 66 4.26 -10.41 -7.22
N LEU A 67 4.36 -11.47 -6.44
CA LEU A 67 4.95 -12.76 -6.82
C LEU A 67 3.92 -13.81 -7.28
N ASP A 68 2.62 -13.56 -7.08
CA ASP A 68 1.58 -14.53 -7.35
C ASP A 68 1.34 -14.69 -8.86
N LYS A 69 1.70 -15.86 -9.39
CA LYS A 69 1.52 -16.22 -10.81
C LYS A 69 0.05 -16.44 -11.20
N GLN A 70 -0.86 -16.61 -10.25
CA GLN A 70 -2.29 -16.65 -10.56
C GLN A 70 -2.83 -15.25 -10.88
N VAL A 71 -2.24 -14.21 -10.27
CA VAL A 71 -2.60 -12.80 -10.50
C VAL A 71 -1.79 -12.22 -11.66
N PHE A 72 -0.48 -12.49 -11.69
CA PHE A 72 0.45 -12.04 -12.73
C PHE A 72 1.08 -13.23 -13.48
N PRO A 73 0.34 -13.90 -14.41
CA PRO A 73 0.76 -15.16 -15.02
C PRO A 73 1.93 -15.09 -16.01
N HIS A 74 2.23 -13.91 -16.56
CA HIS A 74 3.21 -13.76 -17.62
C HIS A 74 4.28 -12.73 -17.24
N ASP A 75 5.49 -12.94 -17.76
CA ASP A 75 6.58 -12.00 -17.60
C ASP A 75 6.18 -10.62 -18.14
N GLY A 76 6.40 -9.59 -17.33
CA GLY A 76 6.01 -8.21 -17.66
C GLY A 76 4.61 -7.81 -17.19
N HIS A 77 3.70 -8.73 -16.85
CA HIS A 77 2.33 -8.37 -16.49
C HIS A 77 2.23 -7.43 -15.27
N LEU A 78 3.01 -7.68 -14.21
CA LEU A 78 3.11 -6.76 -13.06
C LEU A 78 3.66 -5.37 -13.46
N MET A 79 4.61 -5.33 -14.40
CA MET A 79 5.19 -4.07 -14.89
C MET A 79 4.13 -3.25 -15.63
N GLU A 80 3.38 -3.89 -16.52
CA GLU A 80 2.28 -3.27 -17.25
C GLU A 80 1.20 -2.76 -16.31
N PHE A 81 0.80 -3.57 -15.32
CA PHE A 81 -0.13 -3.18 -14.29
C PHE A 81 0.35 -1.94 -13.51
N ALA A 82 1.60 -1.96 -13.03
CA ALA A 82 2.18 -0.84 -12.29
C ALA A 82 2.18 0.44 -13.13
N GLN A 83 2.61 0.35 -14.40
CA GLN A 83 2.63 1.49 -15.32
C GLN A 83 1.23 2.05 -15.57
N GLN A 84 0.25 1.19 -15.83
CA GLN A 84 -1.15 1.60 -15.98
C GLN A 84 -1.65 2.34 -14.74
N VAL A 85 -1.35 1.85 -13.54
CA VAL A 85 -1.74 2.52 -12.29
C VAL A 85 -1.10 3.91 -12.20
N TYR A 86 0.19 4.04 -12.49
CA TYR A 86 0.86 5.34 -12.45
C TYR A 86 0.31 6.33 -13.47
N ASP A 87 0.02 5.89 -14.69
CA ASP A 87 -0.56 6.76 -15.72
C ASP A 87 -1.98 7.21 -15.33
N HIS A 88 -2.79 6.32 -14.76
CA HIS A 88 -4.11 6.69 -14.23
C HIS A 88 -4.00 7.72 -13.09
N LEU A 89 -3.03 7.58 -12.18
CA LEU A 89 -2.80 8.55 -11.12
C LEU A 89 -2.34 9.91 -11.65
N GLU A 90 -1.46 9.93 -12.67
CA GLU A 90 -0.99 11.18 -13.30
C GLU A 90 -2.13 11.91 -14.02
N ILE A 91 -2.95 11.19 -14.79
CA ILE A 91 -4.12 11.77 -15.48
C ILE A 91 -5.09 12.40 -14.46
N ASN A 92 -5.21 11.81 -13.27
CA ASN A 92 -6.09 12.28 -12.21
C ASN A 92 -5.38 13.11 -11.14
N ARG A 93 -4.20 13.69 -11.44
CA ARG A 93 -3.35 14.39 -10.46
C ARG A 93 -4.06 15.49 -9.67
N LEU A 94 -4.99 16.19 -10.31
CA LEU A 94 -5.80 17.24 -9.67
C LEU A 94 -6.71 16.73 -8.54
N HIS A 95 -7.01 15.43 -8.52
CA HIS A 95 -7.81 14.78 -7.48
C HIS A 95 -6.94 14.11 -6.42
N LEU A 96 -5.61 14.14 -6.52
CA LEU A 96 -4.77 13.55 -5.49
C LEU A 96 -4.75 14.45 -4.24
N PRO A 97 -5.00 13.90 -3.04
CA PRO A 97 -4.78 14.64 -1.80
C PRO A 97 -3.35 15.18 -1.74
N GLU A 98 -3.19 16.37 -1.19
CA GLU A 98 -1.89 17.06 -1.13
C GLU A 98 -0.77 16.17 -0.56
N PRO A 99 -0.97 15.40 0.54
CA PRO A 99 0.08 14.55 1.06
C PRO A 99 0.48 13.43 0.09
N PHE A 100 -0.49 12.89 -0.66
CA PHE A 100 -0.25 11.87 -1.68
C PHE A 100 0.51 12.44 -2.89
N SER A 101 0.14 13.64 -3.31
CA SER A 101 0.78 14.34 -4.43
C SER A 101 2.29 14.56 -4.20
N HIS A 102 2.72 14.72 -2.95
CA HIS A 102 4.14 14.91 -2.60
C HIS A 102 5.00 13.66 -2.82
N PHE A 103 4.49 12.46 -2.53
CA PHE A 103 5.29 11.25 -2.68
C PHE A 103 5.05 10.50 -4.00
N PHE A 104 3.93 10.75 -4.68
CA PHE A 104 3.60 10.11 -5.95
C PHE A 104 4.73 10.17 -7.01
N PRO A 105 5.45 11.30 -7.22
CA PRO A 105 6.57 11.35 -8.16
C PRO A 105 7.65 10.30 -7.87
N TYR A 106 8.05 10.15 -6.61
CA TYR A 106 9.04 9.15 -6.21
C TYR A 106 8.51 7.72 -6.35
N MET A 107 7.24 7.51 -6.01
CA MET A 107 6.58 6.22 -6.16
C MET A 107 6.60 5.73 -7.62
N ARG A 108 6.37 6.66 -8.56
CA ARG A 108 6.41 6.40 -10.00
C ARG A 108 7.85 6.22 -10.51
N GLU A 109 8.73 7.17 -10.21
CA GLU A 109 10.13 7.16 -10.66
C GLU A 109 10.87 5.89 -10.22
N GLN A 110 10.62 5.45 -8.98
CA GLN A 110 11.25 4.26 -8.40
C GLN A 110 10.40 3.01 -8.55
N ASN A 111 9.27 3.09 -9.27
CA ASN A 111 8.36 1.99 -9.58
C ASN A 111 8.07 1.05 -8.40
N TRP A 112 7.59 1.62 -7.29
CA TRP A 112 7.37 0.87 -6.04
C TRP A 112 6.45 -0.35 -6.22
N LEU A 113 5.39 -0.24 -7.02
CA LEU A 113 4.41 -1.32 -7.23
C LEU A 113 5.06 -2.55 -7.88
N TYR A 114 5.87 -2.33 -8.92
CA TYR A 114 6.61 -3.42 -9.54
C TYR A 114 7.67 -3.99 -8.59
N ASN A 115 8.38 -3.11 -7.88
CA ASN A 115 9.51 -3.49 -7.04
C ASN A 115 9.14 -4.20 -5.75
N TYR A 116 7.85 -4.25 -5.39
CA TYR A 116 7.38 -5.14 -4.33
C TYR A 116 7.69 -6.62 -4.59
N LYS A 117 7.90 -7.05 -5.84
CA LYS A 117 8.37 -8.42 -6.14
C LYS A 117 9.77 -8.73 -5.59
N HIS A 118 10.53 -7.71 -5.21
CA HIS A 118 11.92 -7.86 -4.78
C HIS A 118 12.08 -7.65 -3.27
N PRO A 119 12.91 -8.47 -2.58
CA PRO A 119 13.15 -8.31 -1.15
C PRO A 119 13.66 -6.91 -0.74
N TRP A 120 14.50 -6.29 -1.57
CA TRP A 120 14.98 -4.93 -1.31
C TRP A 120 13.86 -3.88 -1.38
N GLY A 121 12.82 -4.11 -2.20
CA GLY A 121 11.69 -3.21 -2.34
C GLY A 121 10.86 -3.16 -1.05
N ILE A 122 10.55 -4.33 -0.50
CA ILE A 122 9.82 -4.43 0.77
C ILE A 122 10.68 -3.94 1.96
N GLY A 123 12.00 -4.18 1.91
CA GLY A 123 12.94 -3.66 2.90
C GLY A 123 12.95 -2.14 2.98
N ASN A 124 12.88 -1.45 1.83
CA ASN A 124 12.74 0.01 1.79
C ASN A 124 11.42 0.48 2.41
N SER A 125 10.30 -0.22 2.14
CA SER A 125 9.00 0.08 2.75
C SER A 125 9.01 -0.11 4.26
N PHE A 126 9.62 -1.19 4.77
CA PHE A 126 9.81 -1.42 6.20
C PHE A 126 10.66 -0.33 6.86
N ALA A 127 11.79 0.05 6.26
CA ALA A 127 12.61 1.15 6.76
C ALA A 127 11.82 2.48 6.82
N GLY A 128 11.00 2.74 5.81
CA GLY A 128 10.09 3.88 5.78
C GLY A 128 9.06 3.87 6.91
N LEU A 129 8.47 2.70 7.22
CA LEU A 129 7.52 2.52 8.32
C LEU A 129 8.20 2.71 9.67
N ALA A 130 9.37 2.10 9.88
CA ALA A 130 10.14 2.25 11.11
C ALA A 130 10.48 3.71 11.40
N ARG A 131 10.93 4.46 10.39
CA ARG A 131 11.27 5.89 10.55
C ARG A 131 10.08 6.76 10.95
N ARG A 132 8.86 6.42 10.52
CA ARG A 132 7.63 7.17 10.82
C ARG A 132 7.00 6.78 12.15
N ALA A 133 7.42 5.66 12.73
CA ALA A 133 6.89 5.18 13.99
C ALA A 133 7.68 5.74 15.17
N THR A 134 6.99 6.46 16.05
CA THR A 134 7.60 7.11 17.24
C THR A 134 8.33 6.13 18.17
N TYR A 135 8.02 4.83 18.09
CA TYR A 135 8.52 3.79 18.99
C TYR A 135 9.32 2.67 18.31
N ILE A 136 9.51 2.72 16.99
CA ILE A 136 10.33 1.72 16.29
C ILE A 136 11.75 2.27 16.16
N LYS A 137 12.71 1.59 16.78
CA LYS A 137 14.13 2.00 16.70
C LYS A 137 14.87 1.38 15.52
N GLU A 138 14.43 0.22 15.02
CA GLU A 138 15.12 -0.53 13.96
C GLU A 138 14.13 -1.28 13.06
N SER A 139 14.40 -1.33 11.75
CA SER A 139 13.58 -2.08 10.76
C SER A 139 14.12 -3.48 10.46
N ASN A 140 15.32 -3.83 10.94
CA ASN A 140 16.03 -5.07 10.59
C ASN A 140 15.56 -6.30 11.39
N THR A 141 14.61 -6.13 12.30
CA THR A 141 14.02 -7.22 13.10
C THR A 141 12.79 -7.85 12.43
N ALA A 142 12.49 -7.45 11.18
CA ALA A 142 11.45 -8.00 10.31
C ALA A 142 12.03 -9.07 9.39
#